data_AF-A0A3A9W7X9-F1
#
_entry.id   AF-A0A3A9W7X9-F1
#
_cell.length_a   1.000
_cell.length_b   1.000
_cell.length_c   1.000
_cell.angle_alpha   90.00
_cell.angle_beta   90.00
_cell.angle_gamma   90.00
#
_symmetry.space_group_name_H-M   'P 1'
#
loop_
_entity.id
_entity.type
_entity.pdbx_description
1 polymer ?
#
loop_
_entity_poly.entity_id
_entity_poly.type
_entity_poly.pdbx_seq_one_letter_code
_entity_poly.pdbx_strand_id
1 'polypeptide(L)'
;MIHRAGFAWESSCRIDQVAHPGRDTDWHRERAEMWRALVERHGLRRMLFGVESGVDSVLARFNKETTGEQNALAIRTLSALGVPTRFTYITFDHLMTLDELKATHAFQGRTDLLLHPQPGARSADIVAGVRNKAFVDATTTGRPLHTAISYMLVSMECLIGAAYTRRVQAAGLAGRTLPSMGRVDARFVDWRIGVASGWAQRWVDRHFALDYTLKSLEKVLDGEQRGAVRDARVVLKDAAYDVLGDMISAIEAHPLKGADQDIHRELTGRIGDMLEHRVHRLRDRMATTVTALARQLDPAHSTTLGREHSRWESADGWRLINASDPCGT
;
A
#
# COMPACT_ATOMS: atom_id res chain seq x y z
N MET A 1 9.17 14.33 -30.16
CA MET A 1 9.13 14.05 -28.70
C MET A 1 8.52 12.68 -28.50
N ILE A 2 9.23 11.79 -27.79
CA ILE A 2 9.03 10.34 -27.63
C ILE A 2 7.57 9.85 -27.68
N HIS A 3 6.63 10.55 -27.03
CA HIS A 3 5.21 10.17 -27.04
C HIS A 3 4.53 10.16 -28.44
N ARG A 4 4.89 11.09 -29.33
CA ARG A 4 4.37 11.12 -30.72
C ARG A 4 4.79 9.90 -31.56
N ALA A 5 5.81 9.19 -31.11
CA ALA A 5 6.25 7.92 -31.71
C ALA A 5 5.63 6.69 -31.01
N GLY A 6 4.59 6.89 -30.19
CA GLY A 6 3.86 5.81 -29.51
C GLY A 6 4.50 5.31 -28.22
N PHE A 7 5.61 5.89 -27.78
CA PHE A 7 6.28 5.49 -26.55
C PHE A 7 5.53 6.03 -25.31
N ALA A 8 5.46 5.19 -24.29
CA ALA A 8 4.98 5.53 -22.96
C ALA A 8 6.01 5.07 -21.93
N TRP A 9 6.10 5.78 -20.80
CA TRP A 9 7.13 5.49 -19.80
C TRP A 9 6.58 5.52 -18.37
N GLU A 10 7.36 4.92 -17.48
CA GLU A 10 7.06 4.84 -16.06
C GLU A 10 8.28 5.29 -15.26
N SER A 11 8.06 5.84 -14.06
CA SER A 11 9.16 6.22 -13.18
C SER A 11 8.72 6.19 -11.71
N SER A 12 9.65 6.56 -10.83
CA SER A 12 9.41 6.74 -9.40
C SER A 12 9.99 8.06 -8.90
N CYS A 13 9.39 8.64 -7.87
CA CYS A 13 9.84 9.90 -7.28
C CYS A 13 9.49 10.00 -5.79
N ARG A 14 10.20 10.86 -5.07
CA ARG A 14 9.81 11.28 -3.72
C ARG A 14 8.57 12.16 -3.81
N ILE A 15 7.68 12.00 -2.83
CA ILE A 15 6.40 12.72 -2.77
C ILE A 15 6.60 14.23 -2.49
N ASP A 16 7.73 14.62 -1.90
CA ASP A 16 8.12 16.02 -1.64
C ASP A 16 8.41 16.85 -2.90
N GLN A 17 8.58 16.21 -4.06
CA GLN A 17 8.72 16.91 -5.36
C GLN A 17 7.40 17.46 -5.90
N VAL A 18 6.30 17.24 -5.19
CA VAL A 18 4.95 17.70 -5.56
C VAL A 18 4.50 18.87 -4.69
N ALA A 19 4.66 18.73 -3.38
CA ALA A 19 4.29 19.75 -2.40
C ALA A 19 5.40 19.84 -1.35
N HIS A 20 5.82 21.06 -1.02
CA HIS A 20 6.88 21.31 -0.06
C HIS A 20 6.57 22.57 0.77
N PRO A 21 6.35 22.46 2.10
CA PRO A 21 5.97 23.60 2.94
C PRO A 21 6.94 24.78 2.90
N GLY A 22 8.23 24.51 2.76
CA GLY A 22 9.28 25.54 2.62
C GLY A 22 9.39 26.20 1.23
N ARG A 23 8.42 25.99 0.32
CA ARG A 23 8.41 26.57 -1.03
C ARG A 23 7.16 27.44 -1.22
N ASP A 24 7.30 28.49 -2.01
CA ASP A 24 6.20 29.42 -2.29
C ASP A 24 5.17 28.86 -3.28
N THR A 25 4.12 29.64 -3.54
CA THR A 25 3.03 29.27 -4.44
C THR A 25 3.50 29.12 -5.89
N ASP A 26 4.46 29.93 -6.33
CA ASP A 26 4.97 29.89 -7.71
C ASP A 26 5.70 28.57 -7.98
N TRP A 27 6.53 28.11 -7.03
CA TRP A 27 7.16 26.79 -7.10
C TRP A 27 6.13 25.67 -7.23
N HIS A 28 5.04 25.72 -6.45
CA HIS A 28 3.98 24.71 -6.54
C HIS A 28 3.22 24.77 -7.87
N ARG A 29 3.00 25.98 -8.43
CA ARG A 29 2.41 26.16 -9.76
C ARG A 29 3.28 25.52 -10.83
N GLU A 30 4.58 25.82 -10.83
CA GLU A 30 5.55 25.26 -11.79
C GLU A 30 5.62 23.73 -11.69
N ARG A 31 5.60 23.18 -10.47
CA ARG A 31 5.54 21.72 -10.27
C ARG A 31 4.25 21.12 -10.83
N ALA A 32 3.10 21.75 -10.60
CA ALA A 32 1.83 21.27 -11.12
C ALA A 32 1.79 21.32 -12.67
N GLU A 33 2.33 22.37 -13.29
CA GLU A 33 2.49 22.47 -14.73
C GLU A 33 3.43 21.40 -15.30
N MET A 34 4.56 21.16 -14.64
CA MET A 34 5.48 20.09 -14.99
C MET A 34 4.77 18.74 -14.97
N TRP A 35 4.10 18.37 -13.88
CA TRP A 35 3.38 17.09 -13.77
C TRP A 35 2.32 16.92 -14.85
N ARG A 36 1.53 17.98 -15.12
CA ARG A 36 0.55 17.98 -16.20
C ARG A 36 1.21 17.75 -17.56
N ALA A 37 2.30 18.45 -17.86
CA ALA A 37 3.02 18.27 -19.11
C ALA A 37 3.56 16.84 -19.26
N LEU A 38 4.05 16.21 -18.17
CA LEU A 38 4.51 14.82 -18.21
C LEU A 38 3.39 13.85 -18.62
N VAL A 39 2.17 14.06 -18.13
CA VAL A 39 0.99 13.28 -18.50
C VAL A 39 0.56 13.58 -19.94
N GLU A 40 0.27 14.83 -20.25
CA GLU A 40 -0.40 15.23 -21.50
C GLU A 40 0.52 15.22 -22.72
N ARG A 41 1.82 15.52 -22.54
CA ARG A 41 2.75 15.79 -23.64
C ARG A 41 3.86 14.76 -23.76
N HIS A 42 4.23 14.12 -22.66
CA HIS A 42 5.38 13.24 -22.61
C HIS A 42 5.04 11.76 -22.42
N GLY A 43 3.78 11.38 -22.26
CA GLY A 43 3.35 9.97 -22.26
C GLY A 43 3.67 9.24 -20.96
N LEU A 44 3.60 9.92 -19.81
CA LEU A 44 3.71 9.28 -18.50
C LEU A 44 2.54 8.28 -18.29
N ARG A 45 2.85 6.98 -18.29
CA ARG A 45 1.87 5.88 -18.13
C ARG A 45 1.61 5.52 -16.67
N ARG A 46 2.64 5.64 -15.82
CA ARG A 46 2.58 5.28 -14.40
C ARG A 46 3.68 5.95 -13.59
N MET A 47 3.35 6.43 -12.40
CA MET A 47 4.32 7.04 -11.49
C MET A 47 4.20 6.45 -10.08
N LEU A 48 5.29 5.89 -9.56
CA LEU A 48 5.36 5.40 -8.18
C LEU A 48 5.87 6.50 -7.25
N PHE A 49 5.13 6.79 -6.19
CA PHE A 49 5.52 7.77 -5.18
C PHE A 49 5.81 7.13 -3.83
N GLY A 50 6.99 7.47 -3.31
CA GLY A 50 7.49 7.03 -2.01
C GLY A 50 6.83 7.72 -0.82
N VAL A 51 5.55 7.45 -0.54
CA VAL A 51 4.80 8.01 0.60
C VAL A 51 5.27 7.38 1.92
N GLU A 52 5.37 6.05 1.94
CA GLU A 52 5.81 5.18 3.05
C GLU A 52 4.96 5.23 4.32
N SER A 53 4.48 6.40 4.77
CA SER A 53 3.58 6.56 5.89
C SER A 53 2.77 7.87 5.80
N GLY A 54 1.70 7.97 6.57
CA GLY A 54 0.94 9.20 6.80
C GLY A 54 1.06 9.72 8.23
N VAL A 55 1.94 9.12 9.04
CA VAL A 55 2.12 9.42 10.47
C VAL A 55 3.49 10.07 10.66
N ASP A 56 3.52 11.29 11.21
CA ASP A 56 4.73 12.12 11.28
C ASP A 56 5.87 11.48 12.06
N SER A 57 5.57 10.83 13.20
CA SER A 57 6.57 10.13 13.99
C SER A 57 7.20 8.96 13.24
N VAL A 58 6.43 8.25 12.42
CA VAL A 58 6.90 7.15 11.55
C VAL A 58 7.69 7.72 10.36
N LEU A 59 7.24 8.81 9.74
CA LEU A 59 7.97 9.48 8.64
C LEU A 59 9.33 10.02 9.10
N ALA A 60 9.38 10.63 10.29
CA ALA A 60 10.63 11.04 10.92
C ALA A 60 11.53 9.82 11.21
N ARG A 61 10.92 8.70 11.63
CA ARG A 61 11.65 7.44 11.88
C ARG A 61 12.28 6.84 10.63
N PHE A 62 11.59 6.96 9.50
CA PHE A 62 12.06 6.51 8.19
C PHE A 62 12.96 7.53 7.48
N ASN A 63 13.25 8.67 8.12
CA ASN A 63 14.05 9.76 7.55
C ASN A 63 13.51 10.24 6.18
N LYS A 64 12.18 10.39 6.09
CA LYS A 64 11.50 10.79 4.86
C LYS A 64 11.50 12.30 4.61
N GLU A 65 11.76 13.10 5.65
CA GLU A 65 11.75 14.57 5.58
C GLU A 65 10.42 15.14 5.03
N THR A 66 9.32 14.41 5.27
CA THR A 66 7.96 14.83 4.95
C THR A 66 7.04 14.68 6.15
N THR A 67 5.89 15.33 6.09
CA THR A 67 4.78 15.16 7.05
C THR A 67 3.58 14.46 6.38
N GLY A 68 2.69 13.90 7.19
CA GLY A 68 1.42 13.33 6.73
C GLY A 68 0.55 14.37 6.02
N GLU A 69 0.59 15.63 6.45
CA GLU A 69 -0.10 16.74 5.77
C GLU A 69 0.51 17.05 4.40
N GLN A 70 1.85 17.10 4.29
CA GLN A 70 2.53 17.28 3.02
C GLN A 70 2.23 16.12 2.05
N ASN A 71 2.23 14.88 2.54
CA ASN A 71 1.86 13.71 1.76
C ASN A 71 0.41 13.81 1.28
N ALA A 72 -0.53 14.20 2.15
CA ALA A 72 -1.93 14.40 1.79
C ALA A 72 -2.11 15.45 0.68
N LEU A 73 -1.44 16.60 0.82
CA LEU A 73 -1.47 17.67 -0.16
C LEU A 73 -0.91 17.24 -1.53
N ALA A 74 0.21 16.51 -1.52
CA ALA A 74 0.81 15.96 -2.73
C ALA A 74 -0.11 14.94 -3.42
N ILE A 75 -0.72 14.01 -2.66
CA ILE A 75 -1.64 13.00 -3.20
C ILE A 75 -2.84 13.67 -3.88
N ARG A 76 -3.45 14.67 -3.23
CA ARG A 76 -4.56 15.44 -3.80
C ARG A 76 -4.15 16.16 -5.08
N THR A 77 -2.99 16.83 -5.07
CA THR A 77 -2.44 17.55 -6.22
C THR A 77 -2.24 16.62 -7.41
N LEU A 78 -1.56 15.49 -7.21
CA LEU A 78 -1.32 14.49 -8.26
C LEU A 78 -2.64 13.91 -8.81
N SER A 79 -3.61 13.64 -7.94
CA SER A 79 -4.92 13.08 -8.33
C SER A 79 -5.71 14.08 -9.16
N ALA A 80 -5.80 15.34 -8.72
CA ALA A 80 -6.48 16.41 -9.46
C ALA A 80 -5.80 16.72 -10.80
N LEU A 81 -4.48 16.53 -10.91
CA LEU A 81 -3.75 16.65 -12.18
C LEU A 81 -3.90 15.43 -13.10
N GLY A 82 -4.57 14.37 -12.66
CA GLY A 82 -4.73 13.14 -13.44
C GLY A 82 -3.45 12.33 -13.59
N VAL A 83 -2.46 12.51 -12.70
CA VAL A 83 -1.22 11.72 -12.73
C VAL A 83 -1.56 10.26 -12.41
N PRO A 84 -1.11 9.27 -13.21
CA PRO A 84 -1.40 7.86 -12.97
C PRO A 84 -0.54 7.31 -11.82
N THR A 85 -0.93 7.63 -10.59
CA THR A 85 -0.16 7.36 -9.38
C THR A 85 -0.29 5.92 -8.88
N ARG A 86 0.78 5.47 -8.21
CA ARG A 86 0.79 4.42 -7.21
C ARG A 86 1.59 4.88 -5.99
N PHE A 87 1.17 4.48 -4.80
CA PHE A 87 1.87 4.83 -3.57
C PHE A 87 2.51 3.60 -2.94
N THR A 88 3.73 3.73 -2.42
CA THR A 88 4.31 2.78 -1.47
C THR A 88 3.88 3.17 -0.07
N TYR A 89 3.66 2.17 0.79
CA TYR A 89 3.26 2.38 2.17
C TYR A 89 3.75 1.19 2.99
N ILE A 90 4.38 1.47 4.13
CA ILE A 90 4.84 0.48 5.10
C ILE A 90 3.87 0.53 6.27
N THR A 91 3.18 -0.57 6.51
CA THR A 91 2.11 -0.65 7.52
C THR A 91 2.67 -0.94 8.90
N PHE A 92 3.64 -1.84 8.99
CA PHE A 92 4.24 -2.26 10.25
C PHE A 92 5.71 -1.88 10.31
N ASP A 93 6.17 -1.34 11.44
CA ASP A 93 7.60 -1.17 11.71
C ASP A 93 7.98 -1.62 13.12
N HIS A 94 9.20 -2.14 13.26
CA HIS A 94 9.70 -2.76 14.50
C HIS A 94 9.68 -1.84 15.73
N LEU A 95 9.66 -0.52 15.55
CA LEU A 95 9.71 0.44 16.66
C LEU A 95 8.38 1.19 16.86
N MET A 96 7.33 0.78 16.16
CA MET A 96 6.04 1.45 16.18
C MET A 96 5.24 1.15 17.45
N THR A 97 4.41 2.11 17.85
CA THR A 97 3.39 1.92 18.88
C THR A 97 2.04 1.53 18.28
N LEU A 98 1.13 1.06 19.12
CA LEU A 98 -0.25 0.80 18.71
C LEU A 98 -0.98 2.07 18.23
N ASP A 99 -0.70 3.23 18.84
CA ASP A 99 -1.29 4.50 18.40
C ASP A 99 -0.80 4.90 17.00
N GLU A 100 0.47 4.66 16.69
CA GLU A 100 1.01 4.85 15.34
C GLU A 100 0.37 3.89 14.34
N LEU A 101 0.10 2.64 14.73
CA LEU A 101 -0.59 1.67 13.87
C LEU A 101 -2.04 2.09 13.59
N LYS A 102 -2.76 2.57 14.62
CA LYS A 102 -4.11 3.15 14.46
C LYS A 102 -4.11 4.37 13.56
N ALA A 103 -3.16 5.28 13.75
CA ALA A 103 -3.01 6.47 12.91
C ALA A 103 -2.69 6.10 11.45
N THR A 104 -1.87 5.06 11.23
CA THR A 104 -1.61 4.47 9.93
C THR A 104 -2.90 3.96 9.28
N HIS A 105 -3.69 3.15 9.98
CA HIS A 105 -4.97 2.64 9.48
C HIS A 105 -5.96 3.76 9.18
N ALA A 106 -6.05 4.78 10.05
CA ALA A 106 -6.89 5.95 9.82
C ALA A 106 -6.46 6.73 8.57
N PHE A 107 -5.16 6.96 8.37
CA PHE A 107 -4.65 7.65 7.19
C PHE A 107 -4.92 6.86 5.90
N GLN A 108 -4.71 5.54 5.92
CA GLN A 108 -5.02 4.67 4.77
C GLN A 108 -6.53 4.63 4.44
N GLY A 109 -7.39 4.88 5.43
CA GLY A 109 -8.85 4.95 5.26
C GLY A 109 -9.38 6.30 4.77
N ARG A 110 -8.53 7.34 4.68
CA ARG A 110 -8.97 8.67 4.26
C ARG A 110 -9.54 8.68 2.85
N THR A 111 -10.74 9.25 2.71
CA THR A 111 -11.47 9.39 1.44
C THR A 111 -11.34 10.78 0.82
N ASP A 112 -10.60 11.68 1.46
CA ASP A 112 -10.41 13.08 1.02
C ASP A 112 -9.07 13.30 0.30
N LEU A 113 -8.37 12.21 -0.07
CA LEU A 113 -7.04 12.25 -0.68
C LEU A 113 -7.08 12.03 -2.19
N LEU A 114 -7.92 11.11 -2.66
CA LEU A 114 -8.02 10.76 -4.07
C LEU A 114 -9.11 11.60 -4.73
N LEU A 115 -8.70 12.54 -5.58
CA LEU A 115 -9.59 13.47 -6.29
C LEU A 115 -9.81 13.04 -7.74
N HIS A 116 -10.97 13.38 -8.30
CA HIS A 116 -11.22 13.26 -9.73
C HIS A 116 -10.29 14.21 -10.50
N PRO A 117 -9.70 13.77 -11.64
CA PRO A 117 -8.90 14.64 -12.48
C PRO A 117 -9.66 15.89 -12.94
N GLN A 118 -8.97 17.02 -13.00
CA GLN A 118 -9.50 18.35 -13.34
C GLN A 118 -8.82 18.88 -14.61
N PRO A 119 -9.02 18.24 -15.79
CA PRO A 119 -8.28 18.57 -17.02
C PRO A 119 -8.48 20.00 -17.50
N GLY A 120 -9.66 20.60 -17.25
CA GLY A 120 -9.98 21.98 -17.61
C GLY A 120 -9.51 23.05 -16.62
N ALA A 121 -9.12 22.68 -15.40
CA ALA A 121 -8.72 23.65 -14.38
C ALA A 121 -7.27 24.12 -14.63
N ARG A 122 -6.94 25.37 -14.31
CA ARG A 122 -5.54 25.83 -14.38
C ARG A 122 -4.73 25.22 -13.24
N SER A 123 -3.43 24.99 -13.45
CA SER A 123 -2.54 24.45 -12.42
C SER A 123 -2.56 25.27 -11.12
N ALA A 124 -2.61 26.61 -11.24
CA ALA A 124 -2.73 27.51 -10.08
C ALA A 124 -4.03 27.29 -9.29
N ASP A 125 -5.16 27.08 -9.98
CA ASP A 125 -6.45 26.83 -9.34
C ASP A 125 -6.45 25.48 -8.61
N ILE A 126 -5.80 24.45 -9.17
CA ILE A 126 -5.62 23.17 -8.50
C ILE A 126 -4.75 23.33 -7.25
N VAL A 127 -3.60 23.99 -7.35
CA VAL A 127 -2.68 24.22 -6.22
C VAL A 127 -3.39 24.94 -5.07
N ALA A 128 -4.17 25.98 -5.37
CA ALA A 128 -5.00 26.64 -4.35
C ALA A 128 -6.13 25.73 -3.83
N GLY A 129 -6.82 25.05 -4.75
CA GLY A 129 -7.99 24.23 -4.47
C GLY A 129 -7.71 23.05 -3.53
N VAL A 130 -6.61 22.32 -3.70
CA VAL A 130 -6.31 21.13 -2.86
C VAL A 130 -6.06 21.43 -1.37
N ARG A 131 -5.89 22.71 -1.02
CA ARG A 131 -5.80 23.23 0.34
C ARG A 131 -7.16 23.71 0.88
N ASN A 132 -8.14 23.91 0.00
CA ASN A 132 -9.48 24.36 0.35
C ASN A 132 -10.43 23.16 0.52
N LYS A 133 -11.08 23.08 1.68
CA LYS A 133 -11.99 21.97 2.00
C LYS A 133 -13.16 21.85 1.02
N ALA A 134 -13.80 22.95 0.64
CA ALA A 134 -14.95 22.92 -0.27
C ALA A 134 -14.56 22.38 -1.66
N PHE A 135 -13.37 22.73 -2.16
CA PHE A 135 -12.85 22.17 -3.40
C PHE A 135 -12.58 20.66 -3.27
N VAL A 136 -11.95 20.23 -2.16
CA VAL A 136 -11.67 18.82 -1.90
C VAL A 136 -12.96 18.00 -1.80
N ASP A 137 -13.95 18.50 -1.07
CA ASP A 137 -15.25 17.83 -0.91
C ASP A 137 -16.01 17.74 -2.25
N ALA A 138 -15.91 18.77 -3.09
CA ALA A 138 -16.56 18.79 -4.42
C ALA A 138 -15.86 17.90 -5.46
N THR A 139 -14.58 17.59 -5.27
CA THR A 139 -13.75 16.88 -6.27
C THR A 139 -13.28 15.51 -5.81
N THR A 140 -13.58 15.08 -4.59
CA THR A 140 -13.19 13.75 -4.10
C THR A 140 -13.84 12.63 -4.91
N THR A 141 -13.09 11.53 -5.09
CA THR A 141 -13.63 10.27 -5.62
C THR A 141 -14.45 9.49 -4.59
N GLY A 142 -14.40 9.89 -3.32
CA GLY A 142 -14.96 9.13 -2.19
C GLY A 142 -14.21 7.83 -1.88
N ARG A 143 -13.21 7.45 -2.69
CA ARG A 143 -12.43 6.22 -2.49
C ARG A 143 -11.36 6.42 -1.42
N PRO A 144 -11.15 5.44 -0.53
CA PRO A 144 -10.11 5.52 0.48
C PRO A 144 -8.71 5.34 -0.15
N LEU A 145 -7.69 5.93 0.50
CA LEU A 145 -6.30 5.90 0.02
C LEU A 145 -5.76 4.49 -0.20
N HIS A 146 -6.13 3.52 0.64
CA HIS A 146 -5.64 2.14 0.54
C HIS A 146 -5.87 1.52 -0.85
N THR A 147 -6.90 1.96 -1.58
CA THR A 147 -7.17 1.51 -2.95
C THR A 147 -6.05 1.88 -3.93
N ALA A 148 -5.28 2.94 -3.65
CA ALA A 148 -4.15 3.43 -4.44
C ALA A 148 -2.77 2.95 -3.94
N ILE A 149 -2.71 2.27 -2.78
CA ILE A 149 -1.47 1.70 -2.25
C ILE A 149 -1.07 0.47 -3.08
N SER A 150 0.21 0.32 -3.36
CA SER A 150 0.74 -0.74 -4.25
C SER A 150 0.61 -2.12 -3.64
N TYR A 151 0.95 -2.24 -2.35
CA TYR A 151 0.92 -3.45 -1.54
C TYR A 151 0.45 -3.09 -0.12
N MET A 152 -0.58 -3.77 0.36
CA MET A 152 -1.12 -3.59 1.70
C MET A 152 -0.37 -4.47 2.71
N LEU A 153 -0.45 -4.10 4.00
CA LEU A 153 0.05 -4.90 5.12
C LEU A 153 1.56 -5.19 5.12
N VAL A 154 2.34 -4.39 4.38
CA VAL A 154 3.80 -4.55 4.28
C VAL A 154 4.48 -4.18 5.60
N SER A 155 5.47 -4.96 6.00
CA SER A 155 6.32 -4.68 7.15
C SER A 155 7.68 -4.13 6.74
N MET A 156 8.24 -3.25 7.56
CA MET A 156 9.59 -2.70 7.38
C MET A 156 10.63 -3.81 7.42
N GLU A 157 11.48 -3.88 6.41
CA GLU A 157 12.66 -4.75 6.43
C GLU A 157 13.89 -3.99 6.94
N CYS A 158 14.61 -4.57 7.90
CA CYS A 158 15.84 -3.99 8.40
C CYS A 158 17.02 -4.32 7.48
N LEU A 159 17.32 -3.47 6.51
CA LEU A 159 18.46 -3.66 5.61
C LEU A 159 19.80 -3.39 6.31
N ILE A 160 20.84 -4.14 5.94
CA ILE A 160 22.19 -3.97 6.49
C ILE A 160 22.70 -2.54 6.21
N GLY A 161 23.19 -1.86 7.25
CA GLY A 161 23.73 -0.51 7.14
C GLY A 161 22.69 0.62 7.04
N ALA A 162 21.38 0.31 7.01
CA ALA A 162 20.35 1.34 6.97
C ALA A 162 20.26 2.12 8.30
N ALA A 163 19.91 3.41 8.22
CA ALA A 163 19.73 4.26 9.39
C ALA A 163 18.64 3.72 10.33
N TYR A 164 17.54 3.23 9.78
CA TYR A 164 16.47 2.59 10.54
C TYR A 164 16.98 1.35 11.31
N THR A 165 17.74 0.47 10.65
CA THR A 165 18.32 -0.73 11.27
C THR A 165 19.22 -0.39 12.44
N ARG A 166 20.02 0.68 12.36
CA ARG A 166 20.83 1.16 13.52
C ARG A 166 19.96 1.53 14.72
N ARG A 167 18.78 2.10 14.51
CA ARG A 167 17.84 2.42 15.61
C ARG A 167 17.27 1.15 16.23
N VAL A 168 16.93 0.15 15.41
CA VAL A 168 16.47 -1.16 15.89
C VAL A 168 17.57 -1.89 16.70
N GLN A 169 18.83 -1.81 16.24
CA GLN A 169 19.99 -2.32 16.96
C GLN A 169 20.18 -1.61 18.31
N ALA A 170 20.12 -0.27 18.31
CA ALA A 170 20.24 0.52 19.55
C ALA A 170 19.12 0.21 20.56
N ALA A 171 17.94 -0.18 20.09
CA ALA A 171 16.83 -0.63 20.93
C ALA A 171 16.97 -2.09 21.43
N GLY A 172 18.03 -2.81 21.06
CA GLY A 172 18.24 -4.22 21.44
C GLY A 172 17.28 -5.21 20.76
N LEU A 173 16.65 -4.80 19.66
CA LEU A 173 15.62 -5.58 18.96
C LEU A 173 16.15 -6.34 17.74
N ALA A 174 17.36 -6.02 17.28
CA ALA A 174 18.00 -6.71 16.17
C ALA A 174 18.38 -8.15 16.54
N GLY A 175 18.17 -9.06 15.60
CA GLY A 175 18.52 -10.47 15.67
C GLY A 175 19.63 -10.82 14.68
N ARG A 176 19.50 -11.99 14.05
CA ARG A 176 20.49 -12.53 13.13
C ARG A 176 20.61 -11.69 11.86
N THR A 177 21.84 -11.41 11.44
CA THR A 177 22.12 -10.86 10.10
C THR A 177 22.00 -11.97 9.06
N LEU A 178 21.33 -11.67 7.95
CA LEU A 178 21.15 -12.55 6.78
C LEU A 178 21.82 -11.91 5.55
N PRO A 179 23.14 -12.10 5.35
CA PRO A 179 23.88 -11.43 4.28
C PRO A 179 23.37 -11.73 2.87
N SER A 180 22.89 -12.96 2.62
CA SER A 180 22.34 -13.36 1.32
C SER A 180 21.11 -12.55 0.89
N MET A 181 20.38 -11.99 1.86
CA MET A 181 19.20 -11.16 1.65
C MET A 181 19.47 -9.68 1.95
N GLY A 182 20.71 -9.30 2.30
CA GLY A 182 21.06 -7.93 2.67
C GLY A 182 20.28 -7.38 3.87
N ARG A 183 19.76 -8.24 4.75
CA ARG A 183 18.85 -7.86 5.84
C ARG A 183 19.29 -8.37 7.22
N VAL A 184 18.65 -7.84 8.26
CA VAL A 184 18.80 -8.21 9.66
C VAL A 184 17.42 -8.58 10.19
N ASP A 185 17.29 -9.75 10.83
CA ASP A 185 16.05 -10.12 11.52
C ASP A 185 15.81 -9.13 12.67
N ALA A 186 14.54 -8.81 12.96
CA ALA A 186 14.23 -7.87 14.03
C ALA A 186 12.91 -8.21 14.72
N ARG A 187 12.89 -8.00 16.04
CA ARG A 187 11.69 -8.10 16.87
C ARG A 187 10.96 -6.76 16.92
N PHE A 188 9.67 -6.80 17.20
CA PHE A 188 8.88 -5.60 17.44
C PHE A 188 8.98 -5.19 18.90
N VAL A 189 9.05 -3.87 19.14
CA VAL A 189 8.98 -3.30 20.50
C VAL A 189 7.65 -3.63 21.17
N ASP A 190 6.55 -3.62 20.39
CA ASP A 190 5.26 -4.16 20.78
C ASP A 190 5.11 -5.57 20.19
N TRP A 191 5.22 -6.59 21.05
CA TRP A 191 5.16 -7.97 20.61
C TRP A 191 3.84 -8.33 19.91
N ARG A 192 2.73 -7.66 20.27
CA ARG A 192 1.39 -7.88 19.68
C ARG A 192 1.36 -7.44 18.23
N ILE A 193 2.04 -6.33 17.92
CA ILE A 193 2.25 -5.87 16.53
C ILE A 193 3.12 -6.87 15.78
N GLY A 194 4.11 -7.48 16.43
CA GLY A 194 4.90 -8.56 15.84
C GLY A 194 4.05 -9.77 15.43
N VAL A 195 3.11 -10.19 16.28
CA VAL A 195 2.15 -11.26 15.95
C VAL A 195 1.28 -10.86 14.76
N ALA A 196 0.69 -9.65 14.79
CA ALA A 196 -0.14 -9.15 13.69
C ALA A 196 0.64 -9.05 12.36
N SER A 197 1.86 -8.50 12.39
CA SER A 197 2.77 -8.44 11.24
C SER A 197 3.07 -9.83 10.67
N GLY A 198 3.26 -10.85 11.53
CA GLY A 198 3.49 -12.22 11.09
C GLY A 198 2.28 -12.83 10.37
N TRP A 199 1.08 -12.53 10.83
CA TRP A 199 -0.17 -12.94 10.16
C TRP A 199 -0.47 -12.13 8.90
N ALA A 200 -0.13 -10.84 8.90
CA ALA A 200 -0.18 -9.99 7.72
C ALA A 200 0.69 -10.53 6.59
N GLN A 201 1.91 -11.00 6.89
CA GLN A 201 2.75 -11.64 5.86
C GLN A 201 2.11 -12.92 5.31
N ARG A 202 1.49 -13.75 6.16
CA ARG A 202 0.74 -14.93 5.71
C ARG A 202 -0.46 -14.56 4.84
N TRP A 203 -1.14 -13.45 5.16
CA TRP A 203 -2.17 -12.87 4.30
C TRP A 203 -1.63 -12.48 2.94
N VAL A 204 -0.54 -11.71 2.90
CA VAL A 204 0.11 -11.31 1.65
C VAL A 204 0.50 -12.53 0.83
N ASP A 205 1.15 -13.52 1.44
CA ASP A 205 1.64 -14.73 0.79
C ASP A 205 0.51 -15.56 0.20
N ARG A 206 -0.59 -15.76 0.95
CA ARG A 206 -1.77 -16.48 0.47
C ARG A 206 -2.39 -15.84 -0.79
N HIS A 207 -2.40 -14.52 -0.87
CA HIS A 207 -3.02 -13.78 -1.98
C HIS A 207 -2.03 -13.39 -3.09
N PHE A 208 -0.73 -13.64 -2.90
CA PHE A 208 0.34 -13.13 -3.76
C PHE A 208 0.18 -13.54 -5.21
N ALA A 209 -0.05 -14.84 -5.49
CA ALA A 209 -0.12 -15.34 -6.86
C ALA A 209 -1.27 -14.69 -7.66
N LEU A 210 -2.45 -14.56 -7.03
CA LEU A 210 -3.61 -13.94 -7.66
C LEU A 210 -3.43 -12.42 -7.85
N ASP A 211 -3.00 -11.67 -6.81
CA ASP A 211 -2.74 -10.24 -6.96
C ASP A 211 -1.61 -9.95 -7.96
N TYR A 212 -0.57 -10.79 -7.99
CA TYR A 212 0.52 -10.65 -8.94
C TYR A 212 0.05 -10.88 -10.39
N THR A 213 -0.85 -11.84 -10.59
CA THR A 213 -1.47 -12.10 -11.90
C THR A 213 -2.28 -10.89 -12.35
N LEU A 214 -3.15 -10.37 -11.49
CA LEU A 214 -3.91 -9.15 -11.76
C LEU A 214 -2.99 -7.95 -12.00
N LYS A 215 -1.94 -7.77 -11.20
CA LYS A 215 -0.93 -6.71 -11.38
C LYS A 215 -0.22 -6.82 -12.74
N SER A 216 0.03 -8.04 -13.21
CA SER A 216 0.67 -8.29 -14.51
C SER A 216 -0.26 -7.98 -15.67
N LEU A 217 -1.53 -8.39 -15.57
CA LEU A 217 -2.58 -8.00 -16.52
C LEU A 217 -2.74 -6.47 -16.60
N GLU A 218 -2.75 -5.78 -15.45
CA GLU A 218 -2.86 -4.32 -15.38
C GLU A 218 -1.71 -3.60 -16.10
N LYS A 219 -0.53 -4.24 -16.24
CA LYS A 219 0.62 -3.64 -16.94
C LYS A 219 0.45 -3.67 -18.45
N VAL A 220 -0.10 -4.77 -18.99
CA VAL A 220 -0.15 -5.03 -20.44
C VAL A 220 -1.46 -4.61 -21.08
N LEU A 221 -2.53 -4.49 -20.30
CA LEU A 221 -3.84 -4.04 -20.77
C LEU A 221 -3.94 -2.51 -20.76
N ASP A 222 -4.92 -1.98 -21.51
CA ASP A 222 -5.26 -0.56 -21.58
C ASP A 222 -6.79 -0.35 -21.53
N GLY A 223 -7.21 0.91 -21.48
CA GLY A 223 -8.64 1.28 -21.50
C GLY A 223 -9.49 0.65 -20.39
N GLU A 224 -10.70 0.24 -20.75
CA GLU A 224 -11.70 -0.32 -19.82
C GLU A 224 -11.22 -1.62 -19.18
N GLN A 225 -10.55 -2.51 -19.92
CA GLN A 225 -10.02 -3.77 -19.40
C GLN A 225 -9.01 -3.52 -18.27
N ARG A 226 -8.10 -2.56 -18.45
CA ARG A 226 -7.15 -2.16 -17.39
C ARG A 226 -7.89 -1.61 -16.17
N GLY A 227 -8.95 -0.83 -16.38
CA GLY A 227 -9.83 -0.32 -15.32
C GLY A 227 -10.46 -1.47 -14.52
N ALA A 228 -11.07 -2.43 -15.20
CA ALA A 228 -11.70 -3.60 -14.59
C ALA A 228 -10.72 -4.45 -13.79
N VAL A 229 -9.49 -4.66 -14.29
CA VAL A 229 -8.43 -5.34 -13.53
C VAL A 229 -8.04 -4.55 -12.29
N ARG A 230 -7.93 -3.22 -12.38
CA ARG A 230 -7.61 -2.36 -11.24
C ARG A 230 -8.69 -2.44 -10.17
N ASP A 231 -9.96 -2.47 -10.54
CA ASP A 231 -11.07 -2.62 -9.61
C ASP A 231 -11.13 -4.03 -9.01
N ALA A 232 -10.75 -5.07 -9.77
CA ALA A 232 -10.59 -6.42 -9.21
C ALA A 232 -9.51 -6.47 -8.11
N ARG A 233 -8.37 -5.79 -8.33
CA ARG A 233 -7.32 -5.66 -7.30
C ARG A 233 -7.80 -4.91 -6.07
N VAL A 234 -8.74 -3.99 -6.21
CA VAL A 234 -9.29 -3.22 -5.08
C VAL A 234 -10.06 -4.13 -4.13
N VAL A 235 -10.72 -5.18 -4.62
CA VAL A 235 -11.39 -6.17 -3.75
C VAL A 235 -10.41 -6.79 -2.75
N LEU A 236 -9.19 -7.15 -3.19
CA LEU A 236 -8.14 -7.68 -2.31
C LEU A 236 -7.63 -6.62 -1.32
N LYS A 237 -7.53 -5.36 -1.76
CA LYS A 237 -7.05 -4.26 -0.91
C LYS A 237 -8.06 -3.86 0.15
N ASP A 238 -9.35 -3.82 -0.18
CA ASP A 238 -10.43 -3.59 0.78
C ASP A 238 -10.37 -4.66 1.88
N ALA A 239 -10.25 -5.93 1.49
CA ALA A 239 -10.16 -7.04 2.44
C ALA A 239 -8.89 -6.95 3.31
N ALA A 240 -7.75 -6.56 2.73
CA ALA A 240 -6.52 -6.35 3.48
C ALA A 240 -6.63 -5.16 4.46
N TYR A 241 -7.33 -4.09 4.08
CA TYR A 241 -7.60 -2.95 4.95
C TYR A 241 -8.48 -3.35 6.14
N ASP A 242 -9.55 -4.09 5.88
CA ASP A 242 -10.42 -4.64 6.93
C ASP A 242 -9.65 -5.54 7.90
N VAL A 243 -8.78 -6.41 7.38
CA VAL A 243 -7.91 -7.26 8.19
C VAL A 243 -7.01 -6.43 9.11
N LEU A 244 -6.46 -5.31 8.63
CA LEU A 244 -5.67 -4.40 9.47
C LEU A 244 -6.49 -3.85 10.64
N GLY A 245 -7.73 -3.40 10.37
CA GLY A 245 -8.64 -2.89 11.40
C GLY A 245 -8.99 -3.94 12.45
N ASP A 246 -9.24 -5.18 12.02
CA ASP A 246 -9.54 -6.27 12.95
C ASP A 246 -8.29 -6.67 13.77
N MET A 247 -7.10 -6.69 13.17
CA MET A 247 -5.83 -6.93 13.87
C MET A 247 -5.60 -5.87 14.96
N ILE A 248 -5.85 -4.60 14.66
CA ILE A 248 -5.75 -3.50 15.64
C ILE A 248 -6.69 -3.77 16.82
N SER A 249 -7.94 -4.13 16.53
CA SER A 249 -8.95 -4.44 17.56
C SER A 249 -8.54 -5.64 18.42
N ALA A 250 -7.94 -6.67 17.81
CA ALA A 250 -7.40 -7.81 18.53
C ALA A 250 -6.21 -7.41 19.43
N ILE A 251 -5.27 -6.59 18.93
CA ILE A 251 -4.14 -6.09 19.71
C ILE A 251 -4.62 -5.28 20.92
N GLU A 252 -5.62 -4.41 20.75
CA GLU A 252 -6.19 -3.60 21.82
C GLU A 252 -6.78 -4.42 22.96
N ALA A 253 -7.40 -5.56 22.63
CA ALA A 253 -8.00 -6.46 23.61
C ALA A 253 -6.97 -7.25 24.44
N HIS A 254 -5.67 -7.17 24.11
CA HIS A 254 -4.62 -7.95 24.79
C HIS A 254 -3.64 -7.05 25.55
N PRO A 255 -3.20 -7.44 26.75
CA PRO A 255 -2.25 -6.65 27.54
C PRO A 255 -0.86 -6.66 26.89
N LEU A 256 -0.22 -5.49 26.86
CA LEU A 256 1.17 -5.37 26.40
C LEU A 256 2.16 -5.97 27.41
N LYS A 257 1.95 -5.71 28.71
CA LYS A 257 2.81 -6.14 29.82
C LYS A 257 2.25 -7.38 30.50
N GLY A 258 3.14 -8.20 31.05
CA GLY A 258 2.74 -9.43 31.75
C GLY A 258 2.22 -10.52 30.81
N ALA A 259 2.50 -10.43 29.52
CA ALA A 259 2.16 -11.46 28.55
C ALA A 259 3.06 -12.68 28.75
N ASP A 260 2.44 -13.83 28.96
CA ASP A 260 3.08 -15.13 28.92
C ASP A 260 2.85 -15.83 27.58
N GLN A 261 3.25 -17.09 27.48
CA GLN A 261 3.06 -17.89 26.27
C GLN A 261 1.58 -18.17 25.97
N ASP A 262 0.69 -18.18 26.98
CA ASP A 262 -0.74 -18.44 26.79
C ASP A 262 -1.41 -17.24 26.15
N ILE A 263 -1.13 -16.03 26.64
CA ILE A 263 -1.63 -14.77 26.04
C ILE A 263 -1.11 -14.62 24.61
N HIS A 264 0.14 -15.01 24.34
CA HIS A 264 0.68 -14.99 22.98
C HIS A 264 -0.05 -15.98 22.06
N ARG A 265 -0.33 -17.20 22.55
CA ARG A 265 -1.09 -18.22 21.80
C ARG A 265 -2.52 -17.79 21.55
N GLU A 266 -3.17 -17.18 22.53
CA GLU A 266 -4.53 -16.64 22.42
C GLU A 266 -4.61 -15.57 21.32
N LEU A 267 -3.73 -14.55 21.35
CA LEU A 267 -3.72 -13.52 20.31
C LEU A 267 -3.45 -14.12 18.92
N THR A 268 -2.50 -15.05 18.84
CA THR A 268 -2.17 -15.73 17.58
C THR A 268 -3.37 -16.50 17.03
N GLY A 269 -4.07 -17.26 17.87
CA GLY A 269 -5.27 -18.01 17.49
C GLY A 269 -6.40 -17.08 17.04
N ARG A 270 -6.67 -16.02 17.82
CA ARG A 270 -7.71 -15.03 17.51
C ARG A 270 -7.49 -14.36 16.16
N ILE A 271 -6.26 -13.94 15.84
CA ILE A 271 -5.95 -13.35 14.54
C ILE A 271 -6.08 -14.40 13.42
N GLY A 272 -5.66 -15.64 13.66
CA GLY A 272 -5.85 -16.74 12.71
C GLY A 272 -7.31 -16.99 12.35
N ASP A 273 -8.17 -17.14 13.35
CA ASP A 273 -9.61 -17.41 13.16
C ASP A 273 -10.31 -16.26 12.41
N MET A 274 -9.94 -15.03 12.75
CA MET A 274 -10.41 -13.82 12.07
C MET A 274 -10.00 -13.79 10.60
N LEU A 275 -8.77 -14.18 10.29
CA LEU A 275 -8.26 -14.27 8.92
C LEU A 275 -9.01 -15.32 8.10
N GLU A 276 -9.31 -16.48 8.69
CA GLU A 276 -10.15 -17.51 8.06
C GLU A 276 -11.54 -16.98 7.73
N HIS A 277 -12.19 -16.28 8.67
CA HIS A 277 -13.49 -15.67 8.44
C HIS A 277 -13.45 -14.64 7.30
N ARG A 278 -12.40 -13.81 7.24
CA ARG A 278 -12.21 -12.81 6.18
C ARG A 278 -11.99 -13.45 4.80
N VAL A 279 -11.19 -14.51 4.72
CA VAL A 279 -10.98 -15.26 3.46
C VAL A 279 -12.29 -15.87 2.98
N HIS A 280 -13.10 -16.43 3.88
CA HIS A 280 -14.37 -17.04 3.50
C HIS A 280 -15.29 -16.03 2.81
N ARG A 281 -15.43 -14.83 3.38
CA ARG A 281 -16.21 -13.73 2.77
C ARG A 281 -15.59 -13.21 1.47
N LEU A 282 -14.26 -13.22 1.38
CA LEU A 282 -13.53 -12.75 0.20
C LEU A 282 -13.70 -13.70 -0.99
N ARG A 283 -13.82 -15.02 -0.77
CA ARG A 283 -13.99 -16.03 -1.82
C ARG A 283 -15.18 -15.72 -2.73
N ASP A 284 -16.36 -15.49 -2.16
CA ASP A 284 -17.58 -15.21 -2.94
C ASP A 284 -17.48 -13.92 -3.76
N ARG A 285 -16.95 -12.86 -3.13
CA ARG A 285 -16.74 -11.56 -3.80
C ARG A 285 -15.73 -11.71 -4.93
N MET A 286 -14.62 -12.41 -4.70
CA MET A 286 -13.58 -12.63 -5.69
C MET A 286 -14.06 -13.51 -6.85
N ALA A 287 -14.80 -14.59 -6.58
CA ALA A 287 -15.37 -15.45 -7.62
C ALA A 287 -16.29 -14.66 -8.58
N THR A 288 -17.15 -13.81 -8.02
CA THR A 288 -18.01 -12.91 -8.79
C THR A 288 -17.18 -11.93 -9.63
N THR A 289 -16.18 -11.29 -9.02
CA THR A 289 -15.29 -10.34 -9.69
C THR A 289 -14.49 -10.98 -10.81
N VAL A 290 -13.89 -12.15 -10.58
CA VAL A 290 -13.10 -12.88 -11.57
C VAL A 290 -13.98 -13.34 -12.72
N THR A 291 -15.19 -13.84 -12.46
CA THR A 291 -16.13 -14.25 -13.52
C THR A 291 -16.52 -13.06 -14.41
N ALA A 292 -16.79 -11.90 -13.80
CA ALA A 292 -17.11 -10.68 -14.55
C ALA A 292 -15.92 -10.19 -15.37
N LEU A 293 -14.72 -10.19 -14.79
CA LEU A 293 -13.49 -9.76 -15.45
C LEU A 293 -13.11 -10.70 -16.62
N ALA A 294 -13.23 -12.02 -16.41
CA ALA A 294 -12.91 -13.04 -17.41
C ALA A 294 -13.71 -12.89 -18.72
N ARG A 295 -14.93 -12.33 -18.67
CA ARG A 295 -15.77 -12.03 -19.85
C ARG A 295 -15.28 -10.83 -20.66
N GLN A 296 -14.47 -9.96 -20.04
CA GLN A 296 -13.94 -8.76 -20.68
C GLN A 296 -12.53 -8.98 -21.24
N LEU A 297 -11.85 -10.03 -20.80
CA LEU A 297 -10.48 -10.36 -21.22
C LEU A 297 -10.48 -11.24 -22.48
N ASP A 298 -9.38 -11.20 -23.23
CA ASP A 298 -9.15 -12.18 -24.28
C ASP A 298 -9.03 -13.61 -23.70
N PRO A 299 -9.19 -14.66 -24.53
CA PRO A 299 -9.20 -16.04 -24.06
C PRO A 299 -7.94 -16.47 -23.30
N ALA A 300 -6.75 -15.96 -23.68
CA ALA A 300 -5.49 -16.36 -23.06
C ALA A 300 -5.35 -15.76 -21.64
N HIS A 301 -5.65 -14.48 -21.48
CA HIS A 301 -5.67 -13.81 -20.20
C HIS A 301 -6.78 -14.34 -19.29
N SER A 302 -7.97 -14.61 -19.85
CA SER A 302 -9.10 -15.19 -19.13
C SER A 302 -8.78 -16.58 -18.57
N THR A 303 -8.16 -17.45 -19.38
CA THR A 303 -7.70 -18.78 -18.95
C THR A 303 -6.66 -18.69 -17.84
N THR A 304 -5.69 -17.79 -17.97
CA THR A 304 -4.64 -17.60 -16.96
C THR A 304 -5.24 -17.11 -15.64
N LEU A 305 -6.13 -16.12 -15.69
CA LEU A 305 -6.82 -15.60 -14.51
C LEU A 305 -7.66 -16.68 -13.82
N GLY A 306 -8.41 -17.47 -14.59
CA GLY A 306 -9.23 -18.57 -14.07
C GLY A 306 -8.37 -19.61 -13.35
N ARG A 307 -7.24 -20.01 -13.93
CA ARG A 307 -6.31 -20.97 -13.29
C ARG A 307 -5.78 -20.45 -11.96
N GLU A 308 -5.31 -19.22 -11.91
CA GLU A 308 -4.75 -18.66 -10.67
C GLU A 308 -5.83 -18.39 -9.61
N HIS A 309 -7.06 -18.06 -10.02
CA HIS A 309 -8.21 -17.98 -9.13
C HIS A 309 -8.55 -19.33 -8.52
N SER A 310 -8.68 -20.40 -9.33
CA SER A 310 -8.95 -21.75 -8.82
C SER A 310 -7.86 -22.24 -7.86
N ARG A 311 -6.59 -21.94 -8.18
CA ARG A 311 -5.47 -22.23 -7.28
C ARG A 311 -5.61 -21.48 -5.95
N TRP A 312 -5.89 -20.19 -6.00
CA TRP A 312 -6.10 -19.36 -4.81
C TRP A 312 -7.29 -19.84 -3.96
N GLU A 313 -8.39 -20.22 -4.60
CA GLU A 313 -9.61 -20.71 -3.94
C GLU A 313 -9.33 -22.03 -3.19
N SER A 314 -8.63 -22.95 -3.85
CA SER A 314 -8.24 -24.27 -3.31
C SER A 314 -7.12 -24.23 -2.27
N ALA A 315 -6.49 -23.07 -2.05
CA ALA A 315 -5.39 -22.97 -1.09
C ALA A 315 -5.93 -23.15 0.34
N ASP A 316 -5.30 -24.04 1.12
CA ASP A 316 -5.66 -24.29 2.50
C ASP A 316 -4.56 -23.84 3.47
N GLY A 317 -5.01 -23.30 4.61
CA GLY A 317 -4.16 -22.82 5.67
C GLY A 317 -3.32 -21.59 5.32
N TRP A 318 -2.34 -21.34 6.18
CA TRP A 318 -1.51 -20.13 6.17
C TRP A 318 -0.03 -20.49 6.15
N ARG A 319 0.58 -20.39 4.96
CA ARG A 319 1.99 -20.72 4.74
C ARG A 319 2.74 -19.46 4.30
N LEU A 320 3.99 -19.37 4.72
CA LEU A 320 4.90 -18.34 4.23
C LEU A 320 5.56 -18.84 2.93
N ILE A 321 5.60 -18.00 1.88
CA ILE A 321 6.24 -18.37 0.60
C ILE A 321 7.76 -18.44 0.75
N ASN A 322 8.33 -17.57 1.59
CA ASN A 322 9.76 -17.50 1.85
C ASN A 322 10.17 -18.24 3.14
N ALA A 323 9.36 -19.20 3.61
CA ALA A 323 9.84 -20.19 4.59
C ALA A 323 10.77 -21.18 3.89
N SER A 324 11.87 -20.69 3.33
CA SER A 324 13.02 -21.54 3.06
C SER A 324 13.45 -22.16 4.39
N ASP A 325 13.55 -23.49 4.38
CA ASP A 325 13.99 -24.36 5.48
C ASP A 325 14.97 -23.69 6.46
N PRO A 326 14.78 -23.84 7.78
CA PRO A 326 15.96 -23.88 8.62
C PRO A 326 16.77 -25.08 8.11
N CYS A 327 17.93 -24.87 7.47
CA CYS A 327 18.89 -25.96 7.33
C CYS A 327 19.05 -26.61 8.69
N GLY A 328 18.45 -27.79 8.80
CA GLY A 328 18.32 -28.61 9.99
C GLY A 328 18.58 -30.05 9.58
N THR A 329 19.78 -30.27 9.03
CA THR A 329 20.66 -31.41 9.30
C THR A 329 22.08 -30.85 9.31
#